data_AF-A0A5J6XNM1-F1
#
_entry.id   AF-A0A5J6XNM1-F1
#
_cell.length_a   1.000
_cell.length_b   1.000
_cell.length_c   1.000
_cell.angle_alpha   90.00
_cell.angle_beta   90.00
_cell.angle_gamma   90.00
#
_symmetry.space_group_name_H-M   'P 1'
#
loop_
_entity.id
_entity.type
_entity.pdbx_description
1 polymer ?
#
loop_
_entity_poly.entity_id
_entity_poly.type
_entity_poly.pdbx_seq_one_letter_code
_entity_poly.pdbx_strand_id
1 'polypeptide(L)'
;MELDIFGFRALWSPYLFLVTLLIIAFYFYITYFKAGDQFKKKEAVYFSIAMILLYMIKGSPIDLLGHLSFTVHMVQMAFLFLVIPPFFLLGLPDWLLKKFVFKKWFLMITQPLITLIFFNGLFSFYHVPSIFDIVKVNMLLHGLFTVVLFISSLFMWWHLVNKIEESQRLSGLKKIGYIFANGILITPACALIIFSKDPMYATYADPAVWMEAMKLCVPAGTLSTLDLSSPQMFINMPAVEDQQTGGVIMKIIQEIVYGIILATTFFTWFKEDTKHADAETKRFMEANPHLGN
;
A
#
# COMPACT_ATOMS: atom_id res chain seq x y z
N MET A 1 -16.00 -21.91 13.47
CA MET A 1 -14.86 -22.69 14.01
C MET A 1 -13.77 -21.76 14.50
N GLU A 2 -12.96 -22.18 15.47
CA GLU A 2 -11.82 -21.39 15.94
C GLU A 2 -10.62 -21.51 14.97
N LEU A 3 -9.82 -20.45 14.86
CA LEU A 3 -8.67 -20.41 13.93
C LEU A 3 -7.48 -21.27 14.41
N ASP A 4 -7.45 -21.65 15.69
CA ASP A 4 -6.34 -22.39 16.30
C ASP A 4 -6.14 -23.79 15.69
N ILE A 5 -7.17 -24.33 15.01
CA ILE A 5 -7.10 -25.61 14.30
C ILE A 5 -6.04 -25.63 13.18
N PHE A 6 -5.71 -24.47 12.61
CA PHE A 6 -4.70 -24.36 11.55
C PHE A 6 -3.27 -24.43 12.10
N GLY A 7 -3.12 -24.33 13.42
CA GLY A 7 -1.85 -24.43 14.13
C GLY A 7 -1.01 -23.16 14.09
N PHE A 8 -0.06 -23.08 15.03
CA PHE A 8 0.74 -21.87 15.26
C PHE A 8 1.46 -21.35 14.01
N ARG A 9 2.04 -22.23 13.18
CA ARG A 9 2.82 -21.81 12.01
C ARG A 9 1.99 -21.22 10.87
N ALA A 10 0.71 -21.59 10.78
CA ALA A 10 -0.22 -21.02 9.80
C ALA A 10 -0.74 -19.65 10.28
N LEU A 11 -0.90 -19.49 11.60
CA LEU A 11 -1.35 -18.25 12.23
C LEU A 11 -0.24 -17.22 12.38
N TRP A 12 0.97 -17.65 12.70
CA TRP A 12 2.11 -16.79 12.96
C TRP A 12 3.27 -17.31 12.13
N SER A 13 3.81 -16.47 11.24
CA SER A 13 4.95 -16.84 10.40
C SER A 13 6.26 -16.57 11.14
N PRO A 14 6.90 -17.58 11.78
CA PRO A 14 8.16 -17.35 12.50
C PRO A 14 9.29 -16.93 11.57
N TYR A 15 9.26 -17.41 10.32
CA TYR A 15 10.24 -17.04 9.31
C TYR A 15 10.14 -15.56 8.95
N LEU A 16 8.92 -15.06 8.68
CA LEU A 16 8.73 -13.64 8.39
C LEU A 16 9.01 -12.78 9.62
N PHE A 17 8.68 -13.24 10.82
CA PHE A 17 9.01 -12.56 12.07
C PHE A 17 10.52 -12.35 12.20
N LEU A 18 11.29 -13.43 12.06
CA LEU A 18 12.75 -13.38 12.16
C LEU A 18 13.36 -12.49 11.08
N VAL A 19 12.91 -12.63 9.82
CA VAL A 19 13.36 -11.78 8.71
C VAL A 19 13.05 -10.30 8.99
N THR A 20 11.86 -9.99 9.50
CA THR A 20 11.47 -8.62 9.85
C THR A 20 12.36 -8.05 10.96
N LEU A 21 12.63 -8.83 12.01
CA LEU A 21 13.56 -8.41 13.08
C LEU A 21 14.98 -8.18 12.56
N LEU A 22 15.47 -9.05 11.67
CA LEU A 22 16.78 -8.90 11.06
C LEU A 22 16.87 -7.66 10.17
N ILE A 23 15.82 -7.34 9.40
CA ILE A 23 15.75 -6.11 8.59
C ILE A 23 15.76 -4.87 9.48
N ILE A 24 15.00 -4.88 10.59
CA ILE A 24 15.00 -3.78 11.57
C ILE A 24 16.38 -3.63 12.20
N ALA A 25 16.97 -4.73 12.68
CA ALA A 25 18.30 -4.71 13.29
C ALA A 25 19.37 -4.22 12.30
N PHE A 26 19.31 -4.67 11.04
CA PHE A 26 20.20 -4.22 9.98
C PHE A 26 20.02 -2.73 9.67
N TYR A 27 18.77 -2.24 9.61
CA TYR A 27 18.48 -0.82 9.45
C TYR A 27 19.12 0.01 10.57
N PHE A 28 18.93 -0.38 11.84
CA PHE A 28 19.54 0.33 12.97
C PHE A 28 21.06 0.21 12.98
N TYR A 29 21.62 -0.94 12.59
CA TYR A 29 23.07 -1.10 12.43
C TYR A 29 23.64 -0.09 11.41
N ILE A 30 23.01 0.04 10.24
CA ILE A 30 23.47 0.95 9.19
C ILE A 30 23.25 2.41 9.58
N THR A 31 22.08 2.75 10.14
CA THR A 31 21.69 4.15 10.37
C THR A 31 22.24 4.72 11.68
N TYR A 32 22.23 3.95 12.76
CA TYR A 32 22.68 4.40 14.07
C TYR A 32 24.20 4.20 14.23
N PHE A 33 24.72 3.01 13.93
CA PHE A 33 26.14 2.70 14.18
C PHE A 33 27.06 3.17 13.05
N LYS A 34 26.69 2.98 11.78
CA LYS A 34 27.56 3.39 10.66
C LYS A 34 27.39 4.84 10.24
N ALA A 35 26.16 5.37 10.26
CA ALA A 35 25.89 6.73 9.80
C ALA A 35 25.86 7.78 10.91
N GLY A 36 25.84 7.36 12.20
CA GLY A 36 26.05 8.19 13.39
C GLY A 36 25.34 9.55 13.34
N ASP A 37 26.08 10.57 12.95
CA ASP A 37 25.64 11.97 12.86
C ASP A 37 24.47 12.20 11.88
N GLN A 38 24.23 11.29 10.94
CA GLN A 38 23.12 11.37 9.98
C GLN A 38 21.85 10.65 10.46
N PHE A 39 21.85 10.09 11.68
CA PHE A 39 20.71 9.37 12.23
C PHE A 39 19.55 10.32 12.57
N LYS A 40 18.37 10.08 11.99
CA LYS A 40 17.14 10.81 12.30
C LYS A 40 16.13 9.90 13.00
N LYS A 41 15.80 10.20 14.26
CA LYS A 41 14.81 9.44 15.05
C LYS A 41 13.46 9.29 14.33
N LYS A 42 12.99 10.32 13.61
CA LYS A 42 11.73 10.27 12.85
C LYS A 42 11.75 9.20 11.76
N GLU A 43 12.87 9.05 11.04
CA GLU A 43 13.03 8.03 9.99
C GLU A 43 12.98 6.62 10.60
N ALA A 44 13.67 6.41 11.72
CA ALA A 44 13.66 5.14 12.42
C ALA A 44 12.26 4.74 12.92
N VAL A 45 11.47 5.72 13.42
CA VAL A 45 10.08 5.49 13.83
C VAL A 45 9.23 5.08 12.63
N TYR A 46 9.28 5.82 11.51
CA TYR A 46 8.50 5.47 10.31
C TYR A 46 8.89 4.11 9.73
N PHE A 47 10.19 3.80 9.67
CA PHE A 47 10.66 2.51 9.19
C PHE A 47 10.18 1.37 10.09
N SER A 48 10.25 1.54 11.42
CA SER A 48 9.78 0.54 12.38
C SER A 48 8.27 0.32 12.27
N ILE A 49 7.48 1.39 12.13
CA ILE A 49 6.04 1.30 11.88
C ILE A 49 5.75 0.52 10.60
N ALA A 50 6.43 0.82 9.50
CA ALA A 50 6.24 0.11 8.23
C ALA A 50 6.53 -1.40 8.37
N MET A 51 7.60 -1.78 9.07
CA MET A 51 7.96 -3.19 9.29
C MET A 51 6.99 -3.91 10.21
N ILE A 52 6.55 -3.27 11.30
CA ILE A 52 5.56 -3.84 12.22
C ILE A 52 4.23 -4.05 11.49
N LEU A 53 3.77 -3.07 10.71
CA LEU A 53 2.56 -3.20 9.91
C LEU A 53 2.69 -4.31 8.85
N LEU A 54 3.84 -4.44 8.19
CA LEU A 54 4.09 -5.50 7.22
C LEU A 54 3.97 -6.88 7.87
N TYR A 55 4.61 -7.09 9.03
CA TYR A 55 4.48 -8.34 9.76
C TYR A 55 3.05 -8.57 10.26
N MET A 56 2.38 -7.54 10.76
CA MET A 56 0.99 -7.66 11.20
C MET A 56 0.08 -8.12 10.05
N ILE A 57 0.27 -7.59 8.84
CA ILE A 57 -0.60 -7.94 7.71
C ILE A 57 -0.24 -9.30 7.09
N LYS A 58 1.05 -9.63 6.94
CA LYS A 58 1.52 -10.82 6.21
C LYS A 58 2.08 -11.95 7.07
N GLY A 59 2.29 -11.73 8.36
CA GLY A 59 2.92 -12.70 9.27
C GLY A 59 2.07 -13.05 10.49
N SER A 60 0.89 -12.45 10.63
CA SER A 60 -0.07 -12.73 11.70
C SER A 60 -1.32 -13.46 11.17
N PRO A 61 -2.29 -13.83 12.03
CA PRO A 61 -3.51 -14.51 11.62
C PRO A 61 -4.31 -13.76 10.55
N ILE A 62 -4.06 -12.46 10.37
CA ILE A 62 -4.63 -11.64 9.30
C ILE A 62 -4.31 -12.23 7.92
N ASP A 63 -3.14 -12.87 7.73
CA ASP A 63 -2.80 -13.45 6.42
C ASP A 63 -3.64 -14.66 6.08
N LEU A 64 -3.86 -15.56 7.05
CA LEU A 64 -4.78 -16.67 6.91
C LEU A 64 -6.22 -16.16 6.71
N LEU A 65 -6.65 -15.18 7.50
CA LEU A 65 -7.97 -14.57 7.37
C LEU A 65 -8.17 -13.92 5.99
N GLY A 66 -7.13 -13.38 5.38
CA GLY A 66 -7.16 -12.87 4.01
C GLY A 66 -7.24 -13.95 2.93
N HIS A 67 -7.13 -15.24 3.27
CA HIS A 67 -7.47 -16.37 2.40
C HIS A 67 -8.85 -16.94 2.69
N LEU A 68 -9.45 -16.59 3.84
CA LEU A 68 -10.81 -16.96 4.21
C LEU A 68 -11.84 -15.89 3.80
N SER A 69 -11.47 -14.62 3.90
CA SER A 69 -12.33 -13.44 3.67
C SER A 69 -11.76 -12.56 2.57
N PHE A 70 -12.57 -12.25 1.58
CA PHE A 70 -12.29 -11.18 0.64
C PHE A 70 -12.22 -9.82 1.35
N THR A 71 -13.05 -9.58 2.36
CA THR A 71 -12.97 -8.34 3.16
C THR A 71 -11.60 -8.19 3.82
N VAL A 72 -11.11 -9.21 4.49
CA VAL A 72 -9.78 -9.15 5.12
C VAL A 72 -8.69 -9.06 4.06
N HIS A 73 -8.84 -9.76 2.92
CA HIS A 73 -7.93 -9.60 1.79
C HIS A 73 -7.83 -8.13 1.32
N MET A 74 -8.96 -7.44 1.18
CA MET A 74 -9.01 -6.03 0.81
C MET A 74 -8.34 -5.13 1.85
N VAL A 75 -8.50 -5.43 3.15
CA VAL A 75 -7.75 -4.76 4.21
C VAL A 75 -6.24 -4.98 4.05
N GLN A 76 -5.80 -6.20 3.78
CA GLN A 76 -4.38 -6.46 3.53
C GLN A 76 -3.85 -5.65 2.35
N MET A 77 -4.58 -5.62 1.24
CA MET A 77 -4.21 -4.89 0.03
C MET A 77 -4.14 -3.38 0.27
N ALA A 78 -5.13 -2.82 0.97
CA ALA A 78 -5.16 -1.41 1.33
C ALA A 78 -3.95 -1.03 2.19
N PHE A 79 -3.63 -1.84 3.22
CA PHE A 79 -2.50 -1.57 4.09
C PHE A 79 -1.17 -1.74 3.36
N LEU A 80 -1.00 -2.80 2.58
CA LEU A 80 0.24 -3.07 1.84
C LEU A 80 0.56 -2.02 0.80
N PHE A 81 -0.45 -1.45 0.13
CA PHE A 81 -0.22 -0.57 -1.02
C PHE A 81 -0.56 0.90 -0.79
N LEU A 82 -1.34 1.23 0.23
CA LEU A 82 -1.71 2.61 0.55
C LEU A 82 -1.13 3.09 1.88
N VAL A 83 -1.06 2.24 2.90
CA VAL A 83 -0.63 2.66 4.25
C VAL A 83 0.88 2.45 4.47
N ILE A 84 1.40 1.25 4.21
CA ILE A 84 2.80 0.89 4.46
C ILE A 84 3.79 1.68 3.57
N PRO A 85 3.55 1.87 2.26
CA PRO A 85 4.50 2.54 1.37
C PRO A 85 4.94 3.94 1.80
N PRO A 86 4.04 4.88 2.19
CA PRO A 86 4.47 6.20 2.63
C PRO A 86 5.33 6.12 3.90
N PHE A 87 5.00 5.27 4.88
CA PHE A 87 5.84 5.06 6.06
C PHE A 87 7.20 4.46 5.71
N PHE A 88 7.23 3.49 4.80
CA PHE A 88 8.45 2.87 4.33
C PHE A 88 9.39 3.92 3.70
N LEU A 89 8.88 4.72 2.76
CA LEU A 89 9.65 5.75 2.08
C LEU A 89 10.12 6.87 3.02
N LEU A 90 9.25 7.33 3.93
CA LEU A 90 9.62 8.32 4.95
C LEU A 90 10.65 7.79 5.94
N GLY A 91 10.69 6.47 6.15
CA GLY A 91 11.67 5.79 6.98
C GLY A 91 13.05 5.60 6.34
N LEU A 92 13.18 5.78 5.02
CA LEU A 92 14.46 5.70 4.33
C LEU A 92 15.29 6.98 4.57
N PRO A 93 16.58 6.86 4.94
CA PRO A 93 17.45 8.01 5.11
C PRO A 93 17.73 8.75 3.81
N ASP A 94 17.82 10.08 3.90
CA ASP A 94 18.05 10.93 2.73
C ASP A 94 19.34 10.57 1.97
N TRP A 95 20.43 10.26 2.68
CA TRP A 95 21.70 9.86 2.06
C TRP A 95 21.58 8.56 1.26
N LEU A 96 20.69 7.65 1.66
CA LEU A 96 20.46 6.39 0.96
C LEU A 96 19.64 6.65 -0.30
N LEU A 97 18.57 7.45 -0.19
CA LEU A 97 17.74 7.85 -1.32
C LEU A 97 18.57 8.60 -2.38
N LYS A 98 19.41 9.55 -1.96
CA LYS A 98 20.29 10.33 -2.86
C LYS A 98 21.21 9.46 -3.74
N LYS A 99 21.54 8.22 -3.34
CA LYS A 99 22.33 7.29 -4.19
C LYS A 99 21.59 6.80 -5.42
N PHE A 100 20.27 6.74 -5.37
CA PHE A 100 19.43 6.14 -6.42
C PHE A 100 18.66 7.17 -7.24
N VAL A 101 18.14 8.22 -6.60
CA VAL A 101 17.14 9.13 -7.20
C VAL A 101 17.62 9.90 -8.43
N PHE A 102 18.94 10.09 -8.57
CA PHE A 102 19.56 10.79 -9.72
C PHE A 102 20.03 9.84 -10.82
N LYS A 103 19.86 8.51 -10.67
CA LYS A 103 20.24 7.56 -11.71
C LYS A 103 19.24 7.61 -12.86
N LYS A 104 19.74 7.52 -14.10
CA LYS A 104 18.91 7.59 -15.33
C LYS A 104 17.75 6.60 -15.34
N TRP A 105 18.00 5.35 -14.90
CA TRP A 105 16.96 4.33 -14.82
C TRP A 105 15.86 4.70 -13.82
N PHE A 106 16.23 5.26 -12.66
CA PHE A 106 15.27 5.68 -11.63
C PHE A 106 14.41 6.83 -12.17
N LEU A 107 15.04 7.85 -12.74
CA LEU A 107 14.37 8.99 -13.35
C LEU A 107 13.40 8.61 -14.50
N MET A 108 13.65 7.50 -15.19
CA MET A 108 12.78 6.96 -16.23
C MET A 108 11.57 6.23 -15.64
N ILE A 109 11.78 5.39 -14.62
CA ILE A 109 10.71 4.61 -13.98
C ILE A 109 9.82 5.51 -13.11
N THR A 110 10.38 6.53 -12.45
CA THR A 110 9.65 7.47 -11.60
C THR A 110 9.08 8.67 -12.36
N GLN A 111 8.66 8.48 -13.61
CA GLN A 111 7.85 9.48 -14.30
C GLN A 111 6.43 9.45 -13.70
N PRO A 112 5.86 10.58 -13.24
CA PRO A 112 4.57 10.58 -12.54
C PRO A 112 3.47 9.82 -13.29
N LEU A 113 3.25 10.11 -14.57
CA LEU A 113 2.20 9.43 -15.35
C LEU A 113 2.46 7.93 -15.49
N ILE A 114 3.72 7.50 -15.60
CA ILE A 114 4.06 6.08 -15.71
C ILE A 114 3.72 5.37 -14.40
N THR A 115 4.16 5.90 -13.26
CA THR A 115 3.90 5.27 -11.96
C THR A 115 2.42 5.27 -11.59
N LEU A 116 1.71 6.34 -11.94
CA LEU A 116 0.26 6.47 -11.80
C LEU A 116 -0.47 5.37 -12.58
N ILE A 117 -0.25 5.29 -13.89
CA ILE A 117 -0.96 4.33 -14.75
C ILE A 117 -0.53 2.90 -14.42
N PHE A 118 0.77 2.67 -14.18
CA PHE A 118 1.29 1.33 -13.94
C PHE A 118 0.76 0.73 -12.64
N PHE A 119 0.80 1.45 -11.51
CA PHE A 119 0.26 0.93 -10.25
C PHE A 119 -1.25 0.70 -10.34
N ASN A 120 -2.02 1.70 -10.78
CA ASN A 120 -3.49 1.60 -10.83
C ASN A 120 -3.96 0.56 -11.86
N GLY A 121 -3.27 0.46 -12.99
CA GLY A 121 -3.51 -0.54 -14.02
C GLY A 121 -3.20 -1.95 -13.52
N LEU A 122 -2.04 -2.15 -12.87
CA LEU A 122 -1.67 -3.45 -12.30
C LEU A 122 -2.61 -3.85 -11.15
N PHE A 123 -3.00 -2.91 -10.31
CA PHE A 123 -3.98 -3.12 -9.25
C PHE A 123 -5.32 -3.55 -9.83
N SER A 124 -5.82 -2.87 -10.86
CA SER A 124 -7.07 -3.23 -11.54
C SER A 124 -6.97 -4.60 -12.22
N PHE A 125 -5.84 -4.88 -12.88
CA PHE A 125 -5.59 -6.15 -13.55
C PHE A 125 -5.58 -7.35 -12.58
N TYR A 126 -4.98 -7.18 -11.40
CA TYR A 126 -5.01 -8.20 -10.34
C TYR A 126 -6.43 -8.57 -9.91
N HIS A 127 -7.37 -7.61 -9.93
CA HIS A 127 -8.76 -7.82 -9.49
C HIS A 127 -9.68 -8.34 -10.61
N VAL A 128 -9.18 -8.55 -11.82
CA VAL A 128 -9.93 -9.27 -12.86
C VAL A 128 -10.15 -10.71 -12.38
N PRO A 129 -11.39 -11.22 -12.33
CA PRO A 129 -11.72 -12.53 -11.76
C PRO A 129 -10.79 -13.69 -12.15
N SER A 130 -10.58 -13.88 -13.45
CA SER A 130 -9.73 -14.96 -13.97
C SER A 130 -8.27 -14.82 -13.56
N ILE A 131 -7.76 -13.59 -13.47
CA ILE A 131 -6.39 -13.33 -13.02
C ILE A 131 -6.28 -13.58 -11.52
N PHE A 132 -7.23 -13.03 -10.76
CA PHE A 132 -7.29 -13.15 -9.32
C PHE A 132 -7.27 -14.62 -8.87
N ASP A 133 -8.15 -15.44 -9.43
CA ASP A 133 -8.27 -16.85 -9.05
C ASP A 133 -7.00 -17.65 -9.39
N ILE A 134 -6.38 -17.41 -10.55
CA ILE A 134 -5.10 -18.04 -10.92
C ILE A 134 -3.98 -17.62 -9.97
N VAL A 135 -3.91 -16.34 -9.63
CA VAL A 135 -2.88 -15.81 -8.74
C VAL A 135 -3.06 -16.37 -7.33
N LYS A 136 -4.30 -16.55 -6.85
CA LYS A 136 -4.60 -17.02 -5.49
C LYS A 136 -4.49 -18.53 -5.27
N VAL A 137 -4.24 -19.31 -6.31
CA VAL A 137 -3.95 -20.76 -6.19
C VAL A 137 -2.52 -21.12 -6.54
N ASN A 138 -1.71 -20.16 -7.02
CA ASN A 138 -0.33 -20.40 -7.42
C ASN A 138 0.64 -19.60 -6.54
N MET A 139 1.46 -20.29 -5.75
CA MET A 139 2.40 -19.69 -4.80
C MET A 139 3.37 -18.68 -5.45
N LEU A 140 3.91 -19.02 -6.62
CA LEU A 140 4.87 -18.17 -7.31
C LEU A 140 4.20 -16.90 -7.85
N LEU A 141 3.04 -17.05 -8.50
CA LEU A 141 2.29 -15.90 -9.02
C LEU A 141 1.79 -15.01 -7.89
N HIS A 142 1.25 -15.57 -6.80
CA HIS A 142 0.81 -14.82 -5.63
C HIS A 142 1.95 -13.97 -5.05
N GLY A 143 3.13 -14.57 -4.84
CA GLY A 143 4.31 -13.87 -4.35
C GLY A 143 4.78 -12.79 -5.33
N LEU A 144 4.89 -13.12 -6.61
CA LEU A 144 5.37 -12.19 -7.64
C LEU A 144 4.44 -10.99 -7.78
N PHE A 145 3.13 -11.19 -7.93
CA PHE A 145 2.16 -10.10 -8.04
C PHE A 145 2.18 -9.20 -6.81
N THR A 146 2.25 -9.79 -5.61
CA THR A 146 2.32 -9.02 -4.36
C THR A 146 3.57 -8.14 -4.33
N VAL A 147 4.74 -8.68 -4.68
CA VAL A 147 6.01 -7.95 -4.69
C VAL A 147 6.02 -6.86 -5.76
N VAL A 148 5.57 -7.15 -6.98
CA VAL A 148 5.54 -6.17 -8.07
C VAL A 148 4.55 -5.05 -7.74
N LEU A 149 3.37 -5.36 -7.21
CA LEU A 149 2.41 -4.37 -6.75
C LEU A 149 3.00 -3.50 -5.64
N PHE A 150 3.67 -4.10 -4.65
CA PHE A 150 4.33 -3.35 -3.57
C PHE A 150 5.43 -2.41 -4.09
N ILE A 151 6.28 -2.87 -5.01
CA ILE A 151 7.32 -2.04 -5.61
C ILE A 151 6.69 -0.91 -6.43
N SER A 152 5.65 -1.21 -7.22
CA SER A 152 4.94 -0.19 -8.00
C SER A 152 4.25 0.86 -7.11
N SER A 153 3.71 0.46 -5.96
CA SER A 153 3.11 1.38 -4.99
C SER A 153 4.17 2.29 -4.36
N LEU A 154 5.38 1.78 -4.04
CA LEU A 154 6.49 2.62 -3.60
C LEU A 154 6.85 3.70 -4.63
N PHE A 155 6.90 3.34 -5.92
CA PHE A 155 7.18 4.32 -6.97
C PHE A 155 6.05 5.33 -7.19
N MET A 156 4.80 4.92 -7.02
CA MET A 156 3.65 5.85 -7.04
C MET A 156 3.69 6.81 -5.85
N TRP A 157 3.93 6.30 -4.65
CA TRP A 157 4.01 7.07 -3.41
C TRP A 157 5.24 7.97 -3.35
N TRP A 158 6.31 7.63 -4.07
CA TRP A 158 7.51 8.47 -4.20
C TRP A 158 7.14 9.92 -4.51
N HIS A 159 6.30 10.19 -5.50
CA HIS A 159 5.94 11.56 -5.86
C HIS A 159 5.14 12.32 -4.81
N LEU A 160 4.52 11.59 -3.87
CA LEU A 160 3.70 12.16 -2.81
C LEU A 160 4.51 12.48 -1.55
N VAL A 161 5.49 11.65 -1.21
CA VAL A 161 6.26 11.77 0.04
C VAL A 161 7.76 12.04 -0.15
N ASN A 162 8.21 12.31 -1.38
CA ASN A 162 9.62 12.60 -1.67
C ASN A 162 10.17 13.78 -0.83
N LYS A 163 11.14 13.48 0.03
CA LYS A 163 11.85 14.42 0.91
C LYS A 163 13.04 15.12 0.25
N ILE A 164 13.48 14.66 -0.92
CA ILE A 164 14.66 15.16 -1.64
C ILE A 164 14.24 16.24 -2.62
N GLU A 165 14.32 17.50 -2.19
CA GLU A 165 13.88 18.70 -2.92
C GLU A 165 14.37 18.71 -4.38
N GLU A 166 15.64 18.38 -4.62
CA GLU A 166 16.26 18.43 -5.95
C GLU A 166 15.69 17.39 -6.93
N SER A 167 14.93 16.42 -6.43
CA SER A 167 14.33 15.34 -7.22
C SER A 167 12.79 15.40 -7.28
N GLN A 168 12.18 16.42 -6.66
CA GLN A 168 10.74 16.59 -6.68
C GLN A 168 10.26 16.98 -8.09
N ARG A 169 9.28 16.24 -8.59
CA ARG A 169 8.69 16.45 -9.94
C ARG A 169 7.28 16.99 -9.92
N LEU A 170 6.59 16.83 -8.79
CA LEU A 170 5.24 17.33 -8.57
C LEU A 170 5.27 18.32 -7.41
N SER A 171 4.75 19.51 -7.65
CA SER A 171 4.55 20.56 -6.66
C SER A 171 3.19 21.23 -6.87
N GLY A 172 2.69 21.87 -5.81
CA GLY A 172 1.42 22.59 -5.81
C GLY A 172 0.27 21.82 -6.44
N LEU A 173 -0.42 22.46 -7.38
CA LEU A 173 -1.63 21.91 -8.03
C LEU A 173 -1.38 20.60 -8.80
N LYS A 174 -0.19 20.40 -9.37
CA LYS A 174 0.13 19.14 -10.08
C LYS A 174 0.16 17.95 -9.11
N LYS A 175 0.66 18.16 -7.89
CA LYS A 175 0.68 17.14 -6.84
C LYS A 175 -0.73 16.84 -6.34
N ILE A 176 -1.57 17.87 -6.17
CA ILE A 176 -2.99 17.74 -5.84
C ILE A 176 -3.72 16.91 -6.93
N GLY A 177 -3.57 17.29 -8.20
CA GLY A 177 -4.17 16.57 -9.33
C GLY A 177 -3.72 15.10 -9.41
N TYR A 178 -2.47 14.80 -9.07
CA TYR A 178 -1.96 13.43 -9.01
C TYR A 178 -2.60 12.59 -7.90
N ILE A 179 -2.86 13.18 -6.72
CA ILE A 179 -3.57 12.50 -5.63
C ILE A 179 -5.02 12.19 -6.06
N PHE A 180 -5.71 13.17 -6.64
CA PHE A 180 -7.05 12.97 -7.19
C PHE A 180 -7.09 11.89 -8.27
N ALA A 181 -6.14 11.90 -9.21
CA ALA A 181 -6.06 10.90 -10.27
C ALA A 181 -5.87 9.49 -9.70
N ASN A 182 -5.02 9.31 -8.69
CA ASN A 182 -4.91 8.02 -7.98
C ASN A 182 -6.23 7.61 -7.31
N GLY A 183 -6.92 8.57 -6.69
CA GLY A 183 -8.25 8.37 -6.11
C GLY A 183 -9.25 7.79 -7.13
N ILE A 184 -9.30 8.42 -8.30
CA ILE A 184 -10.22 8.07 -9.38
C ILE A 184 -9.85 6.74 -10.03
N LEU A 185 -8.57 6.50 -10.34
CA LEU A 185 -8.16 5.34 -11.15
C LEU A 185 -8.34 3.98 -10.47
N ILE A 186 -8.37 3.91 -9.13
CA ILE A 186 -8.72 2.68 -8.39
C ILE A 186 -10.24 2.41 -8.44
N THR A 187 -11.05 3.45 -8.60
CA THR A 187 -12.51 3.39 -8.43
C THR A 187 -13.20 2.40 -9.38
N PRO A 188 -12.85 2.27 -10.67
CA PRO A 188 -13.49 1.29 -11.55
C PRO A 188 -13.40 -0.15 -11.03
N ALA A 189 -12.23 -0.56 -10.52
CA ALA A 189 -12.06 -1.89 -9.94
C ALA A 189 -12.93 -2.08 -8.70
N CYS A 190 -12.94 -1.12 -7.78
CA CYS A 190 -13.79 -1.17 -6.60
C CYS A 190 -15.29 -1.16 -6.96
N ALA A 191 -15.71 -0.36 -7.95
CA ALA A 191 -17.11 -0.28 -8.35
C ALA A 191 -17.62 -1.63 -8.90
N LEU A 192 -16.81 -2.33 -9.70
CA LEU A 192 -17.17 -3.67 -10.20
C LEU A 192 -17.38 -4.66 -9.05
N ILE A 193 -16.52 -4.63 -8.03
CA ILE A 193 -16.61 -5.49 -6.86
C ILE A 193 -17.84 -5.13 -5.99
N ILE A 194 -18.02 -3.85 -5.67
CA ILE A 194 -19.06 -3.34 -4.76
C ILE A 194 -20.47 -3.56 -5.33
N PHE A 195 -20.64 -3.39 -6.64
CA PHE A 195 -21.96 -3.45 -7.28
C PHE A 195 -22.24 -4.79 -7.98
N SER A 196 -21.35 -5.78 -7.86
CA SER A 196 -21.61 -7.12 -8.39
C SER A 196 -22.76 -7.80 -7.64
N LYS A 197 -23.67 -8.44 -8.38
CA LYS A 197 -24.79 -9.20 -7.81
C LYS A 197 -24.43 -10.65 -7.50
N ASP A 198 -23.40 -11.16 -8.16
CA ASP A 198 -22.95 -12.55 -8.05
C ASP A 198 -21.50 -12.59 -7.53
N PRO A 199 -21.07 -13.71 -6.91
CA PRO A 199 -19.68 -13.85 -6.47
C PRO A 199 -18.75 -13.79 -7.68
N MET A 200 -17.78 -12.88 -7.66
CA MET A 200 -16.86 -12.70 -8.78
C MET A 200 -15.66 -13.66 -8.73
N TYR A 201 -15.29 -14.12 -7.53
CA TYR A 201 -14.02 -14.82 -7.29
C TYR A 201 -14.28 -16.24 -6.81
N ALA A 202 -13.91 -17.23 -7.63
CA ALA A 202 -14.06 -18.64 -7.30
C ALA A 202 -13.25 -19.01 -6.05
N THR A 203 -12.12 -18.33 -5.82
CA THR A 203 -11.29 -18.46 -4.61
C THR A 203 -12.08 -18.36 -3.29
N TYR A 204 -13.19 -17.62 -3.26
CA TYR A 204 -14.03 -17.46 -2.06
C TYR A 204 -15.44 -18.06 -2.20
N ALA A 205 -15.82 -18.52 -3.40
CA ALA A 205 -17.17 -19.01 -3.70
C ALA A 205 -17.22 -20.50 -4.03
N ASP A 206 -16.14 -21.07 -4.57
CA ASP A 206 -16.03 -22.47 -4.95
C ASP A 206 -15.19 -23.25 -3.92
N PRO A 207 -15.74 -24.29 -3.27
CA PRO A 207 -15.03 -25.13 -2.31
C PRO A 207 -13.70 -25.70 -2.79
N ALA A 208 -13.63 -26.16 -4.04
CA ALA A 208 -12.43 -26.80 -4.58
C ALA A 208 -11.33 -25.77 -4.85
N VAL A 209 -11.69 -24.61 -5.41
CA VAL A 209 -10.72 -23.52 -5.65
C VAL A 209 -10.24 -22.93 -4.34
N TRP A 210 -11.14 -22.74 -3.37
CA TRP A 210 -10.78 -22.28 -2.02
C TRP A 210 -9.78 -23.21 -1.34
N MET A 211 -10.02 -24.53 -1.37
CA MET A 211 -9.10 -25.52 -0.78
C MET A 211 -7.70 -25.47 -1.41
N GLU A 212 -7.61 -25.18 -2.72
CA GLU A 212 -6.33 -24.96 -3.37
C GLU A 212 -5.65 -23.68 -2.85
N ALA A 213 -6.39 -22.58 -2.70
CA ALA A 213 -5.87 -21.32 -2.17
C ALA A 213 -5.37 -21.45 -0.73
N MET A 214 -5.99 -22.30 0.09
CA MET A 214 -5.56 -22.54 1.48
C MET A 214 -4.17 -23.18 1.57
N LYS A 215 -3.70 -23.89 0.54
CA LYS A 215 -2.34 -24.44 0.49
C LYS A 215 -1.26 -23.35 0.46
N LEU A 216 -1.62 -22.10 0.16
CA LEU A 216 -0.69 -20.98 0.21
C LEU A 216 -0.26 -20.61 1.63
N CYS A 217 -1.10 -20.89 2.64
CA CYS A 217 -0.88 -20.46 4.02
C CYS A 217 -0.90 -21.62 5.04
N VAL A 218 -1.54 -22.75 4.72
CA VAL A 218 -1.65 -23.90 5.61
C VAL A 218 -0.72 -25.02 5.14
N PRO A 219 0.14 -25.57 6.03
CA PRO A 219 0.97 -26.73 5.70
C PRO A 219 0.13 -27.93 5.23
N ALA A 220 0.59 -28.62 4.17
CA ALA A 220 -0.14 -29.74 3.57
C ALA A 220 -0.51 -30.85 4.58
N GLY A 221 0.38 -31.15 5.52
CA GLY A 221 0.12 -32.11 6.59
C GLY A 221 -1.07 -31.72 7.47
N THR A 222 -1.16 -30.45 7.88
CA THR A 222 -2.31 -29.95 8.65
C THR A 222 -3.59 -30.01 7.83
N LEU A 223 -3.54 -29.55 6.57
CA LEU A 223 -4.71 -29.49 5.71
C LEU A 223 -5.31 -30.89 5.46
N SER A 224 -4.47 -31.92 5.32
CA SER A 224 -4.91 -33.31 5.13
C SER A 224 -5.64 -33.94 6.34
N THR A 225 -5.55 -33.30 7.51
CA THR A 225 -6.18 -33.78 8.76
C THR A 225 -7.47 -33.06 9.10
N LEU A 226 -7.80 -31.97 8.39
CA LEU A 226 -8.96 -31.14 8.65
C LEU A 226 -10.05 -31.42 7.60
N ASP A 227 -11.27 -31.68 8.05
CA ASP A 227 -12.45 -31.81 7.17
C ASP A 227 -13.01 -30.41 6.87
N LEU A 228 -12.38 -29.72 5.94
CA LEU A 228 -12.75 -28.37 5.51
C LEU A 228 -13.52 -28.43 4.20
N SER A 229 -14.71 -27.85 4.19
CA SER A 229 -15.59 -27.84 3.02
C SER A 229 -15.87 -26.44 2.47
N SER A 230 -15.81 -25.39 3.29
CA SER A 230 -16.03 -24.02 2.79
C SER A 230 -15.51 -22.90 3.71
N PRO A 231 -15.27 -21.69 3.15
CA PRO A 231 -14.95 -20.50 3.96
C PRO A 231 -16.02 -20.16 5.00
N GLN A 232 -17.29 -20.49 4.72
CA GLN A 232 -18.43 -20.15 5.59
C GLN A 232 -18.41 -20.87 6.95
N MET A 233 -17.55 -21.88 7.12
CA MET A 233 -17.29 -22.50 8.42
C MET A 233 -16.61 -21.54 9.42
N PHE A 234 -15.96 -20.49 8.91
CA PHE A 234 -15.27 -19.46 9.69
C PHE A 234 -15.89 -18.08 9.55
N ILE A 235 -16.53 -17.80 8.41
CA ILE A 235 -17.11 -16.49 8.10
C ILE A 235 -18.63 -16.60 8.00
N ASN A 236 -19.32 -15.88 8.87
CA ASN A 236 -20.78 -15.81 8.87
C ASN A 236 -21.29 -14.73 7.89
N MET A 237 -20.85 -14.80 6.63
CA MET A 237 -21.22 -13.86 5.57
C MET A 237 -21.16 -14.56 4.19
N PRO A 238 -22.19 -14.44 3.34
CA PRO A 238 -22.15 -14.94 1.96
C PRO A 238 -21.02 -14.32 1.14
N ALA A 239 -20.48 -15.05 0.16
CA ALA A 239 -19.34 -14.58 -0.65
C ALA A 239 -19.62 -13.26 -1.39
N VAL A 240 -20.86 -13.03 -1.83
CA VAL A 240 -21.27 -11.75 -2.45
C VAL A 240 -21.21 -10.61 -1.46
N GLU A 241 -21.71 -10.80 -0.25
CA GLU A 241 -21.71 -9.76 0.78
C GLU A 241 -20.28 -9.48 1.27
N ASP A 242 -19.45 -10.51 1.40
CA ASP A 242 -18.04 -10.38 1.79
C ASP A 242 -17.21 -9.64 0.73
N GLN A 243 -17.39 -9.95 -0.56
CA GLN A 243 -16.67 -9.21 -1.60
C GLN A 243 -17.10 -7.73 -1.65
N GLN A 244 -18.41 -7.46 -1.55
CA GLN A 244 -18.95 -6.10 -1.60
C GLN A 244 -18.45 -5.29 -0.40
N THR A 245 -18.50 -5.88 0.79
CA THR A 245 -17.96 -5.29 2.02
C THR A 245 -16.47 -5.00 1.87
N GLY A 246 -15.69 -5.93 1.33
CA GLY A 246 -14.27 -5.72 1.05
C GLY A 246 -14.02 -4.55 0.10
N GLY A 247 -14.79 -4.46 -0.98
CA GLY A 247 -14.70 -3.34 -1.92
C GLY A 247 -14.99 -1.99 -1.25
N VAL A 248 -16.02 -1.93 -0.41
CA VAL A 248 -16.37 -0.72 0.36
C VAL A 248 -15.26 -0.36 1.35
N ILE A 249 -14.75 -1.33 2.11
CA ILE A 249 -13.68 -1.10 3.10
C ILE A 249 -12.39 -0.62 2.43
N MET A 250 -11.98 -1.25 1.32
CA MET A 250 -10.84 -0.78 0.52
C MET A 250 -11.02 0.69 0.14
N LYS A 251 -12.20 1.05 -0.36
CA LYS A 251 -12.51 2.42 -0.77
C LYS A 251 -12.47 3.40 0.41
N ILE A 252 -13.02 3.04 1.56
CA ILE A 252 -12.97 3.87 2.78
C ILE A 252 -11.52 4.12 3.21
N ILE A 253 -10.69 3.07 3.30
CA ILE A 253 -9.29 3.21 3.69
C ILE A 253 -8.55 4.09 2.67
N GLN A 254 -8.81 3.90 1.38
CA GLN A 254 -8.25 4.72 0.32
C GLN A 254 -8.60 6.21 0.47
N GLU A 255 -9.88 6.54 0.67
CA GLU A 255 -10.34 7.93 0.83
C GLU A 255 -9.75 8.57 2.10
N ILE A 256 -9.60 7.82 3.19
CA ILE A 256 -8.93 8.32 4.41
C ILE A 256 -7.45 8.62 4.12
N VAL A 257 -6.72 7.67 3.53
CA VAL A 257 -5.28 7.81 3.27
C VAL A 257 -5.00 8.94 2.29
N TYR A 258 -5.71 8.99 1.16
CA TYR A 258 -5.54 10.06 0.18
C TYR A 258 -6.11 11.39 0.68
N GLY A 259 -7.19 11.38 1.46
CA GLY A 259 -7.75 12.58 2.08
C GLY A 259 -6.76 13.26 3.04
N ILE A 260 -6.06 12.48 3.88
CA ILE A 260 -5.01 13.00 4.76
C ILE A 260 -3.89 13.65 3.93
N ILE A 261 -3.38 12.95 2.91
CA ILE A 261 -2.25 13.43 2.10
C ILE A 261 -2.65 14.65 1.26
N LEU A 262 -3.87 14.64 0.72
CA LEU A 262 -4.47 15.76 0.00
C LEU A 262 -4.58 16.98 0.91
N ALA A 263 -5.15 16.83 2.11
CA ALA A 263 -5.29 17.92 3.06
C ALA A 263 -3.91 18.50 3.42
N THR A 264 -2.94 17.67 3.76
CA THR A 264 -1.58 18.16 4.09
C THR A 264 -0.91 18.87 2.91
N THR A 265 -1.10 18.36 1.68
CA THR A 265 -0.52 18.95 0.48
C THR A 265 -1.20 20.27 0.13
N PHE A 266 -2.52 20.32 0.23
CA PHE A 266 -3.33 21.50 -0.06
C PHE A 266 -3.00 22.65 0.89
N PHE A 267 -3.01 22.42 2.21
CA PHE A 267 -2.70 23.49 3.17
C PHE A 267 -1.25 23.96 3.09
N THR A 268 -0.31 23.07 2.77
CA THR A 268 1.09 23.46 2.53
C THR A 268 1.20 24.35 1.30
N TRP A 269 0.63 23.92 0.18
CA TRP A 269 0.60 24.70 -1.06
C TRP A 269 -0.11 26.04 -0.88
N PHE A 270 -1.30 26.08 -0.26
CA PHE A 270 -2.08 27.30 -0.05
C PHE A 270 -1.31 28.34 0.76
N LYS A 271 -0.61 27.90 1.81
CA LYS A 271 0.23 28.78 2.65
C LYS A 271 1.43 29.33 1.89
N GLU A 272 2.06 28.52 1.04
CA GLU A 272 3.18 28.96 0.20
C GLU A 272 2.71 29.96 -0.86
N ASP A 273 1.61 29.65 -1.54
CA ASP A 273 1.03 30.47 -2.61
C ASP A 273 0.60 31.85 -2.08
N THR A 274 -0.05 31.90 -0.92
CA THR A 274 -0.45 33.16 -0.26
C THR A 274 0.78 34.01 0.08
N LYS A 275 1.85 33.41 0.62
CA LYS A 275 3.09 34.12 0.90
C LYS A 275 3.75 34.69 -0.36
N HIS A 276 3.69 33.95 -1.45
CA HIS A 276 4.21 34.41 -2.74
C HIS A 276 3.39 35.60 -3.27
N ALA A 277 2.06 35.51 -3.23
CA ALA A 277 1.16 36.60 -3.64
C ALA A 277 1.36 37.87 -2.79
N ASP A 278 1.51 37.73 -1.47
CA ASP A 278 1.78 38.86 -0.57
C ASP A 278 3.14 39.51 -0.89
N ALA A 279 4.16 38.70 -1.15
CA ALA A 279 5.50 39.20 -1.51
C ALA A 279 5.50 39.91 -2.86
N GLU A 280 4.76 39.41 -3.85
CA GLU A 280 4.59 40.08 -5.15
C GLU A 280 3.82 41.39 -5.02
N THR A 281 2.73 41.39 -4.24
CA THR A 281 1.95 42.60 -3.96
C THR A 281 2.84 43.65 -3.30
N LYS A 282 3.63 43.27 -2.29
CA LYS A 282 4.56 44.17 -1.61
C LYS A 282 5.60 44.75 -2.57
N ARG A 283 6.22 43.92 -3.41
CA ARG A 283 7.17 44.37 -4.44
C ARG A 283 6.53 45.32 -5.44
N PHE A 284 5.29 45.04 -5.85
CA PHE A 284 4.54 45.89 -6.75
C PHE A 284 4.23 47.27 -6.13
N MET A 285 3.83 47.30 -4.86
CA MET A 285 3.61 48.55 -4.11
C MET A 285 4.90 49.33 -3.91
N GLU A 286 6.02 48.66 -3.57
CA GLU A 286 7.35 49.29 -3.47
C GLU A 286 7.83 49.88 -4.80
N ALA A 287 7.52 49.22 -5.93
CA ALA A 287 7.83 49.71 -7.26
C ALA A 287 6.89 50.84 -7.73
N ASN A 288 5.69 50.96 -7.14
CA ASN A 288 4.67 51.94 -7.53
C ASN A 288 4.16 52.74 -6.32
N PRO A 289 5.02 53.57 -5.68
CA PRO A 289 4.66 54.27 -4.45
C PRO A 289 3.49 55.25 -4.61
N HIS A 290 3.16 55.66 -5.85
CA HIS A 290 2.02 56.52 -6.15
C HIS A 290 0.66 55.81 -6.02
N LEU A 291 0.63 54.48 -5.93
CA LEU A 291 -0.60 53.68 -5.73
C LEU A 291 -0.95 53.48 -4.24
N GLY A 292 -0.09 53.93 -3.32
CA GLY A 292 -0.25 53.75 -1.88
C GLY A 292 -0.94 54.89 -1.13
N ASN A 293 -1.48 55.89 -1.84
CA ASN A 293 -2.20 57.04 -1.27
C ASN A 293 -3.71 56.95 -1.55
#